data_AF-A0A7V8VS74-F1
#
_entry.id   AF-A0A7V8VS74-F1
#
_cell.length_a   1.000
_cell.length_b   1.000
_cell.length_c   1.000
_cell.angle_alpha   90.00
_cell.angle_beta   90.00
_cell.angle_gamma   90.00
#
_symmetry.space_group_name_H-M   'P 1'
#
loop_
_entity.id
_entity.type
_entity.pdbx_description
1 polymer ?
#
loop_
_entity_poly.entity_id
_entity_poly.type
_entity_poly.pdbx_seq_one_letter_code
_entity_poly.pdbx_strand_id
1 'polypeptide(L)'
;PVYLLYLIQKGLAPKPESNSGAFEKYWERTLARWAKSLDLLVVLEASDEVLYQRIRSRNQKHLLQGRGWTEARSFFLRARMQRDLILAGLQRQKNAPAVIHIDTGSTEVPALAAQLRETLLAPQLQVDRSR
;
A
#
# COMPACT_ATOMS: atom_id res chain seq x y z
N PRO A 1 12.09 -10.75 1.34
CA PRO A 1 10.73 -11.30 1.15
C PRO A 1 9.79 -10.17 0.72
N VAL A 2 8.93 -10.38 -0.28
CA VAL A 2 7.94 -9.39 -0.72
C VAL A 2 6.65 -9.61 0.06
N TYR A 3 6.19 -8.60 0.80
CA TYR A 3 4.94 -8.66 1.55
C TYR A 3 3.89 -7.78 0.86
N LEU A 4 2.74 -8.37 0.51
CA LEU A 4 1.64 -7.63 -0.11
C LEU A 4 0.84 -6.88 0.96
N LEU A 5 0.84 -5.55 0.92
CA LEU A 5 0.16 -4.68 1.90
C LEU A 5 -1.37 -4.90 1.94
N TYR A 6 -1.95 -5.53 0.91
CA TYR A 6 -3.38 -5.87 0.84
C TYR A 6 -3.88 -6.71 2.02
N LEU A 7 -3.02 -7.55 2.61
CA LEU A 7 -3.37 -8.34 3.80
C LEU A 7 -3.52 -7.49 5.06
N ILE A 8 -2.92 -6.29 5.11
CA ILE A 8 -3.04 -5.35 6.23
C ILE A 8 -4.40 -4.63 6.20
N GLN A 9 -4.91 -4.28 5.02
CA GLN A 9 -6.22 -3.62 4.87
C GLN A 9 -7.39 -4.52 5.31
N LYS A 10 -7.35 -5.83 5.01
CA LYS A 10 -8.43 -6.75 5.39
C LYS A 10 -8.37 -7.22 6.85
N GLY A 11 -7.20 -7.20 7.48
CA GLY A 11 -7.03 -7.75 8.84
C GLY A 11 -6.77 -6.72 9.95
N LEU A 12 -6.21 -5.54 9.63
CA LEU A 12 -5.52 -4.72 10.63
C LEU A 12 -5.72 -3.20 10.49
N ALA A 13 -6.38 -2.72 9.42
CA ALA A 13 -6.73 -1.31 9.34
C ALA A 13 -7.62 -0.94 10.54
N PRO A 14 -7.36 0.18 11.25
CA PRO A 14 -8.25 0.70 12.27
C PRO A 14 -9.67 0.77 11.72
N LYS A 15 -10.55 -0.09 12.23
CA LYS A 15 -11.98 0.16 12.07
C LYS A 15 -12.30 1.34 12.99
N PRO A 16 -13.05 2.35 12.55
CA PRO A 16 -13.44 3.50 13.38
C PRO A 16 -14.09 3.10 14.72
N GLU A 17 -14.63 1.89 14.77
CA GLU A 17 -15.34 1.30 15.91
C GLU A 17 -14.39 0.67 16.95
N SER A 18 -13.09 0.61 16.67
CA SER A 18 -12.06 0.02 17.53
C SER A 18 -11.29 1.09 18.33
N ASN A 19 -11.99 2.09 18.87
CA ASN A 19 -11.42 3.15 19.72
C ASN A 19 -11.11 2.65 21.15
N SER A 20 -10.60 1.43 21.28
CA SER A 20 -10.03 0.98 22.55
C SER A 20 -8.56 1.39 22.60
N GLY A 21 -8.12 1.98 23.71
CA GLY A 21 -6.69 2.28 23.89
C GLY A 21 -5.78 1.04 23.79
N ALA A 22 -6.35 -0.17 23.95
CA ALA A 22 -5.65 -1.43 23.68
C ALA A 22 -5.34 -1.62 22.19
N PHE A 23 -6.27 -1.28 21.30
CA PHE A 23 -6.07 -1.34 19.86
C PHE A 23 -5.06 -0.31 19.39
N GLU A 24 -5.11 0.93 19.88
CA GLU A 24 -4.13 1.97 19.54
C GLU A 24 -2.71 1.53 19.90
N LYS A 25 -2.50 1.03 21.14
CA LYS A 25 -1.21 0.48 21.58
C LYS A 25 -0.77 -0.72 20.76
N TYR A 26 -1.69 -1.58 20.34
CA TYR A 26 -1.38 -2.69 19.43
C TYR A 26 -0.94 -2.19 18.05
N TRP A 27 -1.63 -1.19 17.52
CA TRP A 27 -1.38 -0.61 16.21
C TRP A 27 -0.04 0.11 16.17
N GLU A 28 0.27 0.96 17.17
CA GLU A 28 1.56 1.61 17.30
C GLU A 28 2.72 0.61 17.36
N ARG A 29 2.59 -0.45 18.17
CA ARG A 29 3.59 -1.53 18.23
C ARG A 29 3.78 -2.23 16.88
N THR A 30 2.68 -2.41 16.14
CA THR A 30 2.72 -3.04 14.82
C THR A 30 3.46 -2.18 13.81
N LEU A 31 3.16 -0.87 13.78
CA LEU A 31 3.86 0.10 12.93
C LEU A 31 5.35 0.17 13.27
N ALA A 32 5.71 0.23 14.54
CA ALA A 32 7.11 0.24 14.98
C ALA A 32 7.85 -1.03 14.55
N ARG A 33 7.20 -2.21 14.67
CA ARG A 33 7.78 -3.48 14.21
C ARG A 33 7.99 -3.49 12.70
N TRP A 34 7.03 -3.02 11.92
CA TRP A 34 7.17 -2.95 10.47
C TRP A 34 8.25 -1.96 10.04
N ALA A 35 8.33 -0.80 10.67
CA ALA A 35 9.40 0.16 10.42
C ALA A 35 10.78 -0.45 10.66
N LYS A 36 10.94 -1.24 11.73
CA LYS A 36 12.21 -1.95 11.98
C LYS A 36 12.53 -3.05 10.95
N SER A 37 11.52 -3.62 10.29
CA SER A 37 11.70 -4.79 9.40
C SER A 37 11.71 -4.45 7.91
N LEU A 38 11.19 -3.29 7.53
CA LEU A 38 11.04 -2.89 6.13
C LEU A 38 12.05 -1.81 5.80
N ASP A 39 12.84 -2.04 4.75
CA ASP A 39 13.72 -1.03 4.19
C ASP A 39 12.97 -0.12 3.20
N LEU A 40 11.98 -0.68 2.49
CA LEU A 40 11.25 -0.03 1.40
C LEU A 40 9.79 -0.48 1.33
N LEU A 41 8.92 0.49 1.02
CA LEU A 41 7.53 0.31 0.63
C LEU A 41 7.34 0.77 -0.81
N VAL A 42 6.74 -0.08 -1.63
CA VAL A 42 6.37 0.23 -3.01
C VAL A 42 4.85 0.41 -3.08
N VAL A 43 4.42 1.61 -3.45
CA VAL A 43 3.00 1.97 -3.64
C VAL A 43 2.70 1.99 -5.13
N LEU A 44 1.89 1.02 -5.57
CA LEU A 44 1.42 0.96 -6.95
C LEU A 44 0.13 1.76 -7.09
N GLU A 45 0.15 2.78 -7.94
CA GLU A 45 -0.97 3.68 -8.17
C GLU A 45 -1.47 3.55 -9.61
N ALA A 46 -2.74 3.89 -9.82
CA ALA A 46 -3.36 4.09 -11.11
C ALA A 46 -4.56 5.01 -10.88
N SER A 47 -5.08 5.68 -11.92
CA SER A 47 -6.32 6.46 -11.77
C SER A 47 -7.50 5.57 -11.40
N ASP A 48 -8.53 6.15 -10.79
CA ASP A 48 -9.74 5.42 -10.42
C ASP A 48 -10.43 4.82 -11.65
N GLU A 49 -10.36 5.51 -12.80
CA GLU A 49 -10.89 5.06 -14.09
C GLU A 49 -10.14 3.80 -14.54
N VAL A 50 -8.80 3.81 -14.49
CA VAL A 50 -8.00 2.65 -14.87
C VAL A 50 -8.26 1.47 -13.94
N LEU A 51 -8.32 1.71 -12.62
CA LEU A 51 -8.65 0.67 -11.64
C LEU A 51 -10.03 0.07 -11.90
N TYR A 52 -11.03 0.91 -12.18
CA TYR A 52 -12.39 0.45 -12.49
C TYR A 52 -12.44 -0.41 -13.75
N GLN A 53 -11.78 0.03 -14.82
CA GLN A 53 -11.72 -0.75 -16.07
C GLN A 53 -11.04 -2.10 -15.84
N ARG A 54 -9.88 -2.13 -15.16
CA ARG A 54 -9.17 -3.38 -14.83
C ARG A 54 -9.99 -4.34 -13.98
N ILE A 55 -10.73 -3.82 -13.01
CA ILE A 55 -11.59 -4.65 -12.14
C ILE A 55 -12.78 -5.22 -12.92
N ARG A 56 -13.33 -4.47 -13.87
CA ARG A 56 -14.43 -4.94 -14.72
C ARG A 56 -13.97 -5.96 -15.75
N SER A 57 -12.80 -5.78 -16.34
CA SER A 57 -12.30 -6.64 -17.41
C SER A 57 -11.59 -7.91 -16.92
N ARG A 58 -11.21 -8.00 -15.64
CA ARG A 58 -10.52 -9.18 -15.11
C ARG A 58 -11.44 -10.39 -14.95
N ASN A 59 -10.89 -11.58 -15.21
CA ASN A 59 -11.59 -12.86 -14.99
C ASN A 59 -11.82 -13.21 -13.52
N GLN A 60 -11.02 -12.66 -12.60
CA GLN A 60 -11.12 -12.97 -11.16
C GLN A 60 -12.25 -12.20 -10.49
N LYS A 61 -13.08 -12.88 -9.69
CA LYS A 61 -14.18 -12.26 -8.93
C LYS A 61 -13.68 -11.08 -8.09
N HIS A 62 -14.38 -9.94 -8.15
CA HIS A 62 -14.14 -8.78 -7.27
C HIS A 62 -15.46 -8.27 -6.69
N LEU A 63 -15.42 -7.72 -5.48
CA LEU A 63 -16.60 -7.15 -4.82
C LEU A 63 -17.20 -5.94 -5.57
N LEU A 64 -16.42 -5.30 -6.46
CA LEU A 64 -16.87 -4.20 -7.32
C LEU A 64 -17.34 -4.65 -8.71
N GLN A 65 -17.28 -5.94 -9.05
CA GLN A 65 -17.86 -6.41 -10.31
C GLN A 65 -19.39 -6.27 -10.27
N GLY A 66 -19.96 -5.72 -11.35
CA GLY A 66 -21.37 -5.38 -11.42
C GLY A 66 -21.77 -4.11 -10.65
N ARG A 67 -20.84 -3.47 -9.93
CA ARG A 67 -21.09 -2.19 -9.23
C ARG A 67 -20.95 -0.99 -10.16
N GLY A 68 -21.74 0.04 -9.87
CA GLY A 68 -21.72 1.30 -10.62
C GLY A 68 -20.41 2.07 -10.39
N TRP A 69 -20.11 3.00 -11.29
CA TRP A 69 -18.92 3.87 -11.19
C TRP A 69 -18.87 4.66 -9.86
N THR A 70 -20.01 5.21 -9.42
CA THR A 70 -20.10 5.97 -8.16
C THR A 70 -19.74 5.13 -6.93
N GLU A 71 -20.21 3.89 -6.87
CA GLU A 71 -19.89 2.96 -5.79
C GLU A 71 -18.40 2.57 -5.80
N ALA A 72 -17.85 2.31 -7.00
CA ALA A 72 -16.44 2.00 -7.17
C ALA A 72 -15.53 3.16 -6.75
N ARG A 73 -15.85 4.40 -7.18
CA ARG A 73 -15.11 5.60 -6.79
C ARG A 73 -15.12 5.81 -5.27
N SER A 74 -16.28 5.61 -4.64
CA SER A 74 -16.39 5.69 -3.17
C SER A 74 -15.55 4.63 -2.47
N PHE A 75 -15.45 3.43 -3.04
CA PHE A 75 -14.56 2.38 -2.54
C PHE A 75 -13.08 2.77 -2.68
N PHE A 76 -12.66 3.27 -3.85
CA PHE A 76 -11.27 3.68 -4.08
C PHE A 76 -10.85 4.82 -3.16
N LEU A 77 -11.71 5.82 -2.95
CA LEU A 77 -11.44 6.92 -2.03
C LEU A 77 -11.17 6.42 -0.61
N ARG A 78 -12.03 5.54 -0.07
CA ARG A 78 -11.83 4.94 1.26
C ARG A 78 -10.54 4.12 1.33
N ALA A 79 -10.27 3.32 0.29
CA ALA A 79 -9.07 2.50 0.25
C ALA A 79 -7.78 3.34 0.23
N ARG A 80 -7.76 4.45 -0.52
CA ARG A 80 -6.65 5.42 -0.54
C ARG A 80 -6.48 6.09 0.80
N MET A 81 -7.55 6.62 1.40
CA MET A 81 -7.49 7.24 2.74
C MET A 81 -6.90 6.28 3.79
N GLN A 82 -7.35 5.02 3.79
CA GLN A 82 -6.81 4.01 4.72
C GLN A 82 -5.32 3.73 4.48
N ARG A 83 -4.91 3.59 3.22
CA ARG A 83 -3.50 3.44 2.86
C ARG A 83 -2.68 4.64 3.35
N ASP A 84 -3.15 5.85 3.10
CA ASP A 84 -2.42 7.08 3.42
C ASP A 84 -2.26 7.26 4.94
N LEU A 85 -3.26 6.85 5.74
CA LEU A 85 -3.14 6.79 7.19
C LEU A 85 -2.07 5.79 7.67
N ILE A 86 -1.98 4.61 7.03
CA ILE A 86 -0.95 3.61 7.35
C ILE A 86 0.43 4.15 6.99
N LEU A 87 0.59 4.74 5.80
CA LEU A 87 1.85 5.32 5.35
C LEU A 87 2.29 6.45 6.29
N ALA A 88 1.39 7.35 6.65
CA ALA A 88 1.67 8.42 7.61
C ALA A 88 2.08 7.85 8.98
N GLY A 89 1.45 6.78 9.45
CA GLY A 89 1.81 6.11 10.70
C GLY A 89 3.22 5.48 10.67
N LEU A 90 3.60 4.90 9.52
CA LEU A 90 4.94 4.35 9.30
C LEU A 90 6.01 5.44 9.18
N GLN A 91 5.72 6.53 8.46
CA GLN A 91 6.64 7.65 8.26
C GLN A 91 6.95 8.42 9.55
N ARG A 92 6.13 8.28 10.59
CA ARG A 92 6.41 8.84 11.93
C ARG A 92 7.36 7.97 12.76
N GLN A 93 7.67 6.76 12.33
CA GLN A 93 8.56 5.86 13.09
C GLN A 93 10.03 6.26 12.90
N LYS A 94 10.85 6.04 13.92
CA LYS A 94 12.29 6.41 13.91
C LYS A 94 13.09 5.78 12.77
N ASN A 95 12.74 4.56 12.37
CA ASN A 95 13.36 3.82 11.28
C ASN A 95 12.34 3.62 10.15
N ALA A 96 11.69 4.70 9.70
CA ALA A 96 10.67 4.58 8.67
C ALA A 96 11.27 4.02 7.36
N PRO A 97 10.59 3.08 6.68
CA PRO A 97 11.00 2.60 5.36
C PRO A 97 10.95 3.76 4.36
N ALA A 98 11.81 3.71 3.35
CA ALA A 98 11.64 4.54 2.17
C ALA A 98 10.29 4.20 1.49
N VAL A 99 9.63 5.19 0.88
CA VAL A 99 8.38 4.98 0.15
C VAL A 99 8.57 5.43 -1.29
N ILE A 100 8.32 4.52 -2.23
CA ILE A 100 8.29 4.85 -3.65
C ILE A 100 6.88 4.69 -4.20
N HIS A 101 6.46 5.66 -4.98
CA HIS A 101 5.19 5.64 -5.69
C HIS A 101 5.45 5.33 -7.15
N ILE A 102 4.68 4.41 -7.70
CA ILE A 102 4.82 4.01 -9.10
C ILE A 102 3.47 4.04 -9.77
N ASP A 103 3.37 4.83 -10.83
CA ASP A 103 2.20 4.84 -11.69
C ASP A 103 2.19 3.59 -12.58
N THR A 104 1.19 2.76 -12.35
CA THR A 104 0.89 1.54 -13.11
C THR A 104 -0.24 1.77 -14.10
N GLY A 105 -0.81 2.97 -14.17
CA GLY A 105 -1.94 3.31 -15.04
C GLY A 105 -1.56 3.31 -16.52
N SER A 106 -0.38 3.82 -16.84
CA SER A 106 0.14 3.98 -18.21
C SER A 106 1.34 3.10 -18.54
N THR A 107 1.86 2.35 -17.55
CA THR A 107 3.12 1.61 -17.69
C THR A 107 2.87 0.15 -18.04
N GLU A 108 3.48 -0.33 -19.12
CA GLU A 108 3.45 -1.76 -19.44
C GLU A 108 4.25 -2.58 -18.42
N VAL A 109 3.82 -3.82 -18.18
CA VAL A 109 4.40 -4.69 -17.14
C VAL A 109 5.92 -4.86 -17.26
N PRO A 110 6.51 -5.07 -18.46
CA PRO A 110 7.97 -5.17 -18.58
C PRO A 110 8.71 -3.89 -18.23
N ALA A 111 8.18 -2.73 -18.64
CA ALA A 111 8.75 -1.42 -18.33
C ALA A 111 8.68 -1.13 -16.82
N LEU A 112 7.55 -1.48 -16.20
CA LEU A 112 7.36 -1.37 -14.74
C LEU A 112 8.36 -2.26 -13.98
N ALA A 113 8.58 -3.49 -14.44
CA ALA A 113 9.54 -4.40 -13.82
C ALA A 113 10.98 -3.88 -13.95
N ALA A 114 11.34 -3.29 -15.09
CA ALA A 114 12.65 -2.67 -15.29
C ALA A 114 12.84 -1.46 -14.36
N GLN A 115 11.86 -0.55 -14.30
CA GLN A 115 11.89 0.62 -13.42
C GLN A 115 12.00 0.21 -11.94
N LEU A 116 11.24 -0.80 -11.52
CA LEU A 116 11.31 -1.35 -10.17
C LEU A 116 12.70 -1.91 -9.86
N ARG A 117 13.27 -2.68 -10.79
CA ARG A 117 14.61 -3.27 -10.64
C ARG A 117 15.67 -2.19 -10.50
N GLU A 118 15.66 -1.17 -11.35
CA GLU A 118 16.60 -0.05 -11.28
C GLU A 118 16.47 0.70 -9.96
N THR A 119 15.23 0.96 -9.52
CA THR A 119 14.98 1.62 -8.23
C THR A 119 15.52 0.78 -7.07
N LEU A 120 15.22 -0.52 -7.04
CA LEU A 120 15.68 -1.42 -5.96
C LEU A 120 17.21 -1.60 -5.91
N LEU A 121 17.89 -1.45 -7.04
CA LEU A 121 19.35 -1.54 -7.12
C LEU A 121 20.05 -0.20 -6.87
N ALA A 122 19.30 0.90 -6.73
CA ALA A 122 19.88 2.21 -6.55
C ALA A 122 20.64 2.31 -5.22
N PRO A 123 21.86 2.88 -5.20
CA PRO A 123 22.72 2.91 -4.00
C PRO A 123 22.07 3.55 -2.78
N GLN A 124 21.20 4.55 -2.99
CA GLN A 124 20.46 5.24 -1.92
C GLN A 124 19.46 4.36 -1.16
N LEU A 125 19.13 3.17 -1.67
CA LEU A 125 18.28 2.19 -1.00
C LEU A 125 19.07 1.00 -0.42
N GLN A 126 20.40 0.97 -0.58
CA GLN A 126 21.28 0.03 0.11
C GLN A 126 21.50 0.51 1.54
N VAL A 127 20.54 0.22 2.42
CA VAL A 127 20.65 0.51 3.85
C VAL A 127 21.74 -0.39 4.46
N ASP A 128 22.74 0.22 5.08
CA ASP A 128 23.79 -0.49 5.82
C ASP A 128 23.16 -1.27 6.98
N ARG A 129 23.26 -2.60 6.94
CA ARG A 129 22.63 -3.54 7.88
C ARG A 129 23.41 -3.70 9.20
N SER A 130 24.34 -2.79 9.50
CA SER A 130 25.29 -2.91 10.60
C SER A 130 24.85 -2.24 11.92
N ARG A 131 23.55 -2.22 12.25
CA ARG A 131 23.04 -1.68 13.53
C ARG A 131 21.90 -2.49 14.14
#